data_AF-A0A2V6J7Z9-F1
#
_entry.id   AF-A0A2V6J7Z9-F1
#
_cell.length_a   1.000
_cell.length_b   1.000
_cell.length_c   1.000
_cell.angle_alpha   90.00
_cell.angle_beta   90.00
_cell.angle_gamma   90.00
#
_symmetry.space_group_name_H-M   'P 1'
#
loop_
_entity.id
_entity.type
_entity.pdbx_description
1 polymer ?
#
loop_
_entity_poly.entity_id
_entity_poly.type
_entity_poly.pdbx_seq_one_letter_code
_entity_poly.pdbx_strand_id
1 'polypeptide(L)'
;MVWKGNLTAATAEFEKAVALDDLPWYKGSLGYAYAASGDRAKAEQVLRNLDELAKKQYVSPALHASVYLGLGEKAKALDWIEKAYEDRDPMLWWNTDRLYDSVRNEPRFQAIMQKVDRIKAGAKP
;
A
#
# COMPACT_ATOMS: atom_id res chain seq x y z
N MET A 1 19.25 14.60 9.06
CA MET A 1 17.89 14.77 9.61
C MET A 1 16.98 15.46 8.58
N VAL A 2 16.66 14.80 7.45
CA VAL A 2 15.93 15.42 6.31
C VAL A 2 14.48 14.93 6.20
N TRP A 3 14.07 13.93 6.99
CA TRP A 3 12.80 13.23 6.77
C TRP A 3 11.54 13.91 7.33
N LYS A 4 11.64 14.66 8.44
CA LYS A 4 10.45 15.29 9.06
C LYS A 4 9.90 16.49 8.28
N GLY A 5 10.74 17.18 7.50
CA GLY A 5 10.32 18.36 6.73
C GLY A 5 9.59 18.05 5.43
N ASN A 6 9.71 16.83 4.91
CA ASN A 6 9.16 16.45 3.60
C ASN A 6 7.83 15.68 3.70
N LEU A 7 7.45 15.20 4.89
CA LEU A 7 6.19 14.48 5.10
C LEU A 7 4.99 15.41 4.96
N THR A 8 5.07 16.63 5.49
CA THR A 8 4.00 17.64 5.42
C THR A 8 3.78 18.16 3.99
N ALA A 9 4.87 18.31 3.23
CA ALA A 9 4.81 18.68 1.82
C ALA A 9 4.23 17.54 0.97
N ALA A 10 4.65 16.30 1.24
CA ALA A 10 4.10 15.12 0.58
C ALA A 10 2.58 14.98 0.82
N THR A 11 2.11 15.16 2.05
CA THR A 11 0.66 15.11 2.34
C THR A 11 -0.12 16.19 1.59
N ALA A 12 0.41 17.42 1.50
CA ALA A 12 -0.27 18.52 0.82
C ALA A 12 -0.35 18.31 -0.71
N GLU A 13 0.70 17.77 -1.32
CA GLU A 13 0.70 17.46 -2.75
C GLU A 13 -0.20 16.26 -3.08
N PHE A 14 -0.26 15.23 -2.23
CA PHE A 14 -1.19 14.13 -2.41
C PHE A 14 -2.66 14.54 -2.19
N GLU A 15 -2.95 15.45 -1.26
CA GLU A 15 -4.29 16.01 -1.10
C GLU A 15 -4.76 16.76 -2.35
N LYS A 16 -3.88 17.57 -2.97
CA LYS A 16 -4.17 18.21 -4.26
C LYS A 16 -4.39 17.18 -5.37
N ALA A 17 -3.59 16.11 -5.41
CA ALA A 17 -3.72 15.06 -6.42
C ALA A 17 -5.06 14.29 -6.29
N VAL A 18 -5.48 13.95 -5.07
CA VAL A 18 -6.81 13.35 -4.82
C VAL A 18 -7.95 14.29 -5.22
N ALA A 19 -7.75 15.62 -5.10
CA ALA A 19 -8.73 16.62 -5.50
C ALA A 19 -8.80 16.84 -7.02
N LEU A 20 -7.73 16.55 -7.76
CA LEU A 20 -7.63 16.71 -9.22
C LEU A 20 -8.07 15.47 -9.99
N ASP A 21 -7.87 14.28 -9.43
CA ASP A 21 -8.29 13.02 -10.05
C ASP A 21 -8.61 11.98 -8.96
N ASP A 22 -9.84 11.42 -8.96
CA ASP A 22 -10.32 10.47 -7.94
C ASP A 22 -9.79 9.04 -8.16
N LEU A 23 -8.52 8.94 -8.56
CA LEU A 23 -7.87 7.67 -8.77
C LEU A 23 -7.56 7.02 -7.41
N PRO A 24 -7.97 5.75 -7.18
CA PRO A 24 -7.76 5.05 -5.91
C PRO A 24 -6.30 5.04 -5.44
N TRP A 25 -5.34 5.11 -6.37
CA TRP A 25 -3.90 5.09 -6.07
C TRP A 25 -3.45 6.29 -5.24
N TYR A 26 -4.01 7.49 -5.46
CA TYR A 26 -3.67 8.66 -4.66
C TYR A 26 -4.15 8.53 -3.20
N LYS A 27 -5.27 7.83 -2.98
CA LYS A 27 -5.80 7.57 -1.64
C LYS A 27 -4.90 6.63 -0.85
N GLY A 28 -4.37 5.56 -1.45
CA GLY A 28 -3.44 4.63 -0.78
C GLY A 28 -2.10 5.30 -0.40
N SER A 29 -1.53 6.09 -1.30
CA SER A 29 -0.29 6.85 -1.03
C SER A 29 -0.49 7.90 0.08
N LEU A 30 -1.64 8.58 0.09
CA LEU A 30 -2.01 9.53 1.14
C LEU A 30 -2.19 8.82 2.50
N GLY A 31 -2.81 7.65 2.53
CA GLY A 31 -2.96 6.85 3.75
C GLY A 31 -1.62 6.39 4.32
N TYR A 32 -0.68 5.95 3.47
CA TYR A 32 0.68 5.63 3.88
C TYR A 32 1.41 6.86 4.44
N ALA A 33 1.32 8.02 3.78
CA ALA A 33 1.94 9.26 4.25
C ALA A 33 1.38 9.71 5.62
N TYR A 34 0.07 9.57 5.83
CA TYR A 34 -0.55 9.83 7.13
C TYR A 34 -0.05 8.88 8.21
N ALA A 35 0.01 7.59 7.89
CA ALA A 35 0.48 6.60 8.83
C ALA A 35 1.97 6.79 9.20
N ALA A 36 2.82 7.07 8.21
CA ALA A 36 4.25 7.31 8.38
C ALA A 36 4.57 8.63 9.13
N SER A 37 3.68 9.62 9.07
CA SER A 37 3.78 10.87 9.83
C SER A 37 3.25 10.77 11.27
N GLY A 38 2.68 9.62 11.64
CA GLY A 38 2.11 9.36 12.96
C GLY A 38 0.64 9.78 13.12
N ASP A 39 0.00 10.27 12.05
CA ASP A 39 -1.43 10.61 12.06
C ASP A 39 -2.28 9.36 11.82
N ARG A 40 -2.34 8.52 12.86
CA ARG A 40 -3.11 7.27 12.84
C ARG A 40 -4.58 7.49 12.53
N ALA A 41 -5.18 8.56 13.05
CA ALA A 41 -6.61 8.84 12.85
C ALA A 41 -6.93 9.06 11.36
N LYS A 42 -6.10 9.83 10.65
CA LYS A 42 -6.28 10.03 9.21
C LYS A 42 -5.95 8.80 8.39
N ALA A 43 -4.93 8.02 8.77
CA ALA A 43 -4.64 6.74 8.13
C ALA A 43 -5.83 5.76 8.24
N GLU A 44 -6.45 5.64 9.41
CA GLU A 44 -7.65 4.82 9.61
C GLU A 44 -8.86 5.37 8.85
N GLN A 45 -8.97 6.70 8.68
CA GLN A 45 -10.00 7.28 7.82
C GLN A 45 -9.79 6.89 6.34
N VAL A 46 -8.54 6.86 5.87
CA VAL A 46 -8.24 6.40 4.51
C VAL A 46 -8.64 4.94 4.33
N LEU A 47 -8.34 4.06 5.29
CA LEU A 47 -8.78 2.66 5.24
C LEU A 47 -10.30 2.54 5.09
N ARG A 48 -11.07 3.28 5.91
CA ARG A 48 -12.54 3.32 5.79
C ARG A 48 -13.00 3.81 4.41
N ASN A 49 -12.35 4.83 3.87
CA ASN A 49 -12.68 5.34 2.54
C ASN A 49 -12.38 4.32 1.44
N LEU A 50 -11.27 3.58 1.54
CA LEU A 50 -10.93 2.50 0.61
C LEU A 50 -11.95 1.36 0.71
N ASP A 51 -12.41 1.01 1.91
CA ASP A 51 -13.45 -0.01 2.12
C ASP A 51 -14.79 0.40 1.50
N GLU A 52 -15.23 1.66 1.68
CA GLU A 52 -16.44 2.16 1.05
C GLU A 52 -16.34 2.24 -0.48
N LEU A 53 -15.14 2.52 -0.99
CA LEU A 53 -14.89 2.56 -2.43
C LEU A 53 -14.89 1.16 -3.04
N ALA A 54 -14.33 0.18 -2.33
CA ALA A 54 -14.29 -1.23 -2.75
C ALA A 54 -15.70 -1.84 -2.90
N LYS A 55 -16.72 -1.29 -2.23
CA LYS A 55 -18.13 -1.68 -2.42
C LYS A 55 -18.70 -1.23 -3.77
N LYS A 56 -18.09 -0.23 -4.42
CA LYS A 56 -18.61 0.42 -5.62
C LYS A 56 -17.77 0.11 -6.87
N GLN A 57 -16.48 -0.12 -6.70
CA GLN A 57 -15.54 -0.40 -7.78
C GLN A 57 -14.38 -1.26 -7.29
N TYR A 58 -13.61 -1.81 -8.22
CA TYR A 58 -12.37 -2.48 -7.87
C TYR A 58 -11.37 -1.51 -7.23
N VAL A 59 -10.88 -1.88 -6.05
CA VAL A 59 -9.82 -1.17 -5.34
C VAL A 59 -8.69 -2.15 -5.11
N SER A 60 -7.49 -1.79 -5.56
CA SER A 60 -6.28 -2.61 -5.40
C SER A 60 -6.04 -2.92 -3.92
N PRO A 61 -6.01 -4.20 -3.51
CA PRO A 61 -5.68 -4.61 -2.14
C PRO A 61 -4.30 -4.11 -1.66
N ALA A 62 -3.37 -3.83 -2.58
CA ALA A 62 -2.08 -3.24 -2.26
C ALA A 62 -2.18 -1.84 -1.61
N LEU A 63 -3.28 -1.11 -1.86
CA LEU A 63 -3.53 0.20 -1.24
C LEU A 63 -3.86 0.06 0.25
N HIS A 64 -4.61 -0.97 0.66
CA HIS A 64 -4.83 -1.24 2.08
C HIS A 64 -3.53 -1.70 2.76
N ALA A 65 -2.78 -2.57 2.08
CA ALA A 65 -1.49 -3.03 2.57
C ALA A 65 -0.54 -1.87 2.86
N SER A 66 -0.44 -0.88 1.96
CA SER A 66 0.44 0.28 2.16
C SER A 66 0.09 1.09 3.40
N VAL A 67 -1.20 1.34 3.66
CA VAL A 67 -1.63 2.07 4.87
C VAL A 67 -1.30 1.27 6.14
N TYR A 68 -1.57 -0.04 6.17
CA TYR A 68 -1.22 -0.87 7.32
C TYR A 68 0.29 -0.98 7.55
N LEU A 69 1.10 -1.00 6.50
CA LEU A 69 2.56 -0.96 6.61
C LEU A 69 3.03 0.35 7.25
N GLY A 70 2.47 1.50 6.84
CA GLY A 70 2.77 2.78 7.47
C GLY A 70 2.32 2.86 8.93
N LEU A 71 1.24 2.16 9.31
CA LEU A 71 0.74 2.09 10.68
C LEU A 71 1.57 1.15 11.57
N GLY A 72 2.48 0.37 10.99
CA GLY A 72 3.23 -0.69 11.69
C GLY A 72 2.40 -1.93 11.99
N GLU A 73 1.18 -2.04 11.46
CA GLU A 73 0.24 -3.14 11.67
C GLU A 73 0.57 -4.32 10.74
N LYS A 74 1.75 -4.93 10.95
CA LYS A 74 2.33 -5.91 10.03
C LYS A 74 1.43 -7.10 9.70
N ALA A 75 0.74 -7.65 10.69
CA ALA A 75 -0.13 -8.80 10.47
C ALA A 75 -1.24 -8.47 9.46
N LYS A 76 -1.91 -7.32 9.63
CA LYS A 76 -2.94 -6.85 8.71
C LYS A 76 -2.35 -6.53 7.34
N ALA A 77 -1.18 -5.89 7.29
CA ALA A 77 -0.50 -5.64 6.03
C ALA A 77 -0.25 -6.95 5.25
N LEU A 78 0.22 -8.00 5.92
CA LEU A 78 0.44 -9.31 5.31
C LEU A 78 -0.86 -9.94 4.79
N ASP A 79 -1.96 -9.84 5.53
CA ASP A 79 -3.27 -10.33 5.08
C ASP A 79 -3.69 -9.64 3.76
N TRP A 80 -3.48 -8.32 3.67
CA TRP A 80 -3.78 -7.56 2.45
C TRP A 80 -2.81 -7.84 1.29
N ILE A 81 -1.54 -8.14 1.58
CA ILE A 81 -0.56 -8.57 0.56
C ILE A 81 -0.92 -9.94 0.01
N GLU A 82 -1.40 -10.87 0.84
CA GLU A 82 -1.90 -12.18 0.41
C GLU A 82 -3.13 -12.02 -0.48
N LYS A 83 -4.07 -11.16 -0.08
CA LYS A 83 -5.22 -10.82 -0.92
C LYS A 83 -4.80 -10.20 -2.25
N ALA A 84 -3.84 -9.29 -2.26
CA ALA A 84 -3.30 -8.70 -3.49
C ALA A 84 -2.73 -9.78 -4.43
N TYR A 85 -2.08 -10.80 -3.87
CA TYR A 85 -1.57 -11.93 -4.65
C TYR A 85 -2.70 -12.78 -5.25
N GLU A 86 -3.72 -13.10 -4.45
CA GLU A 86 -4.89 -13.87 -4.89
C GLU A 86 -5.68 -13.16 -5.99
N ASP A 87 -5.89 -11.85 -5.84
CA ASP A 87 -6.59 -11.00 -6.80
C ASP A 87 -5.73 -10.70 -8.06
N ARG A 88 -4.50 -11.24 -8.12
CA ARG A 88 -3.49 -11.00 -9.18
C ARG A 88 -3.24 -9.50 -9.39
N ASP A 89 -3.20 -8.76 -8.31
CA ASP A 89 -3.05 -7.32 -8.31
C ASP A 89 -1.70 -6.93 -8.96
N PRO A 90 -1.72 -6.17 -10.08
CA PRO A 90 -0.49 -5.76 -10.75
C PRO A 90 0.40 -4.89 -9.86
N MET A 91 -0.14 -4.21 -8.84
CA MET A 91 0.66 -3.41 -7.91
C MET A 91 1.63 -4.24 -7.08
N LEU A 92 1.30 -5.52 -6.82
CA LEU A 92 2.20 -6.42 -6.09
C LEU A 92 3.50 -6.68 -6.87
N TRP A 93 3.50 -6.47 -8.18
CA TRP A 93 4.65 -6.78 -9.02
C TRP A 93 5.73 -5.69 -8.98
N TRP A 94 5.39 -4.48 -8.51
CA TRP A 94 6.32 -3.40 -8.17
C TRP A 94 6.87 -3.50 -6.74
N ASN A 95 7.19 -4.72 -6.30
CA ASN A 95 7.76 -5.04 -4.98
C ASN A 95 9.20 -4.49 -4.71
N THR A 96 9.72 -3.61 -5.55
CA THR A 96 11.03 -2.98 -5.30
C THR A 96 10.96 -1.81 -4.32
N ASP A 97 9.75 -1.44 -3.88
CA ASP A 97 9.52 -0.33 -2.98
C ASP A 97 10.03 -0.62 -1.54
N ARG A 98 10.63 0.40 -0.92
CA ARG A 98 11.05 0.40 0.49
C ARG A 98 9.87 0.28 1.44
N LEU A 99 8.66 0.52 0.96
CA LEU A 99 7.40 0.28 1.67
C LEU A 99 7.36 -1.09 2.38
N TYR A 100 7.90 -2.13 1.74
CA TYR A 100 7.86 -3.50 2.27
C TYR A 100 9.01 -3.84 3.22
N ASP A 101 9.95 -2.91 3.50
CA ASP A 101 11.13 -3.19 4.33
C ASP A 101 10.74 -3.74 5.72
N SER A 102 9.62 -3.28 6.28
CA SER A 102 9.13 -3.70 7.60
C SER A 102 8.63 -5.16 7.65
N VAL A 103 8.25 -5.72 6.51
CA VAL A 103 7.73 -7.09 6.35
C VAL A 103 8.61 -8.00 5.49
N ARG A 104 9.73 -7.48 4.97
CA ARG A 104 10.60 -8.19 4.00
C ARG A 104 11.17 -9.50 4.54
N ASN A 105 11.39 -9.58 5.85
CA ASN A 105 11.90 -10.77 6.54
C ASN A 105 10.78 -11.67 7.09
N GLU A 106 9.52 -11.31 6.90
CA GLU A 106 8.40 -12.11 7.36
C GLU A 106 8.25 -13.36 6.46
N PRO A 107 8.14 -14.57 7.03
CA PRO A 107 8.02 -15.80 6.24
C PRO A 107 6.83 -15.78 5.26
N ARG A 108 5.70 -15.20 5.69
CA ARG A 108 4.50 -15.02 4.85
C ARG A 108 4.81 -14.18 3.61
N PHE A 109 5.49 -13.06 3.77
CA PHE A 109 5.86 -12.18 2.67
C PHE A 109 6.81 -12.87 1.69
N GLN A 110 7.86 -13.53 2.20
CA GLN A 110 8.82 -14.24 1.36
C GLN A 110 8.15 -15.35 0.54
N ALA A 111 7.21 -16.10 1.13
CA ALA A 111 6.47 -17.14 0.44
C ALA A 111 5.64 -16.58 -0.74
N ILE A 112 5.03 -15.40 -0.57
CA ILE A 112 4.28 -14.73 -1.64
C ILE A 112 5.23 -14.28 -2.75
N MET A 113 6.37 -13.67 -2.39
CA MET A 113 7.32 -13.17 -3.39
C MET A 113 7.96 -14.28 -4.21
N GLN A 114 8.26 -15.42 -3.59
CA GLN A 114 8.70 -16.61 -4.33
C GLN A 114 7.67 -17.06 -5.38
N LYS A 115 6.37 -16.97 -5.07
CA LYS A 115 5.31 -17.30 -6.04
C LYS A 115 5.25 -16.27 -7.16
N VAL A 116 5.34 -14.98 -6.85
CA VAL A 116 5.38 -13.89 -7.84
C VAL A 116 6.59 -14.06 -8.79
N ASP A 117 7.77 -14.35 -8.26
CA ASP A 117 8.99 -14.51 -9.05
C ASP A 117 8.91 -15.73 -9.98
N ARG A 118 8.30 -16.83 -9.53
CA ARG A 118 8.03 -18.00 -10.40
C ARG A 118 7.12 -17.66 -11.57
N ILE A 119 6.08 -16.86 -11.34
CA ILE A 119 5.18 -16.40 -12.42
C ILE A 119 5.95 -15.52 -13.41
N LYS A 120 6.77 -14.60 -12.93
CA LYS A 120 7.62 -13.74 -13.78
C LYS A 120 8.64 -14.56 -14.59
N ALA A 121 9.24 -15.58 -13.99
CA ALA A 121 10.21 -16.44 -14.66
C ALA A 121 9.57 -17.32 -15.76
N GLY A 122 8.32 -17.76 -15.57
CA GLY A 122 7.56 -18.51 -16.57
C GLY A 122 6.98 -17.65 -17.70
N ALA A 123 6.94 -16.33 -17.54
CA ALA A 123 6.46 -15.38 -18.55
C ALA A 123 7.57 -14.90 -19.51
N LYS A 124 8.79 -15.43 -19.39
CA LYS A 124 9.91 -15.12 -20.28
C LYS A 124 9.74 -15.90 -21.59
N PRO A 125 9.62 -15.24 -22.76
CA PRO A 125 9.53 -15.92 -24.06
C PRO A 125 10.80 -16.72 -24.38
#